data_AF-A0A924BS10-F1
#
_entry.id   AF-A0A924BS10-F1
#
_cell.length_a   1.000
_cell.length_b   1.000
_cell.length_c   1.000
_cell.angle_alpha   90.00
_cell.angle_beta   90.00
_cell.angle_gamma   90.00
#
_symmetry.space_group_name_H-M   'P 1'
#
loop_
_entity.id
_entity.type
_entity.pdbx_description
1 polymer ?
#
loop_
_entity_poly.entity_id
_entity_poly.type
_entity_poly.pdbx_seq_one_letter_code
_entity_poly.pdbx_strand_id
1 'polypeptide(L)'
;MKKIQLDILSIKEHYPRAWKDFEDFNQELNEIYGFKVETAFEAYPFEYQLGVFIRFFIDLGMELDVCNIEFEMIPAVIEENFKGHNQAVAHYS
;
A
#
# COMPACT_ATOMS: atom_id res chain seq x y z
N MET A 1 -17.92 -15.44 -1.84
CA MET A 1 -17.15 -14.27 -1.34
C MET A 1 -17.08 -13.23 -2.44
N LYS A 2 -17.32 -11.96 -2.14
CA LYS A 2 -17.07 -10.88 -3.09
C LYS A 2 -15.55 -10.77 -3.28
N LYS A 3 -15.10 -10.59 -4.52
CA LYS A 3 -13.70 -10.32 -4.82
C LYS A 3 -13.43 -8.86 -4.46
N ILE A 4 -12.68 -8.61 -3.39
CA ILE A 4 -12.20 -7.28 -3.07
C ILE A 4 -10.99 -6.99 -3.94
N GLN A 5 -10.95 -5.80 -4.52
CA GLN A 5 -9.81 -5.31 -5.28
C GLN A 5 -9.55 -3.86 -4.89
N LEU A 6 -8.29 -3.55 -4.68
CA LEU A 6 -7.82 -2.18 -4.54
C LEU A 6 -7.64 -1.58 -5.93
N ASP A 7 -8.14 -0.36 -6.15
CA ASP A 7 -7.88 0.38 -7.39
C ASP A 7 -6.48 1.02 -7.33
N ILE A 8 -5.46 0.19 -7.59
CA ILE A 8 -4.06 0.61 -7.52
C ILE A 8 -3.76 1.68 -8.59
N LEU A 9 -4.42 1.64 -9.75
CA LEU A 9 -4.23 2.66 -10.78
C LEU A 9 -4.66 4.04 -10.27
N SER A 10 -5.83 4.11 -9.64
CA SER A 10 -6.29 5.35 -9.00
C SER A 10 -5.31 5.85 -7.94
N ILE A 11 -4.77 4.96 -7.10
CA ILE A 11 -3.79 5.35 -6.06
C ILE A 11 -2.52 5.93 -6.67
N LYS A 12 -1.98 5.28 -7.71
CA LYS A 12 -0.79 5.76 -8.43
C LYS A 12 -0.99 7.16 -9.01
N GLU A 13 -2.15 7.39 -9.62
CA GLU A 13 -2.47 8.66 -10.29
C GLU A 13 -2.71 9.79 -9.30
N HIS A 14 -3.44 9.54 -8.21
CA HIS A 14 -3.82 10.58 -7.25
C HIS A 14 -2.75 10.84 -6.17
N TYR A 15 -1.94 9.84 -5.82
CA TYR A 15 -0.97 9.90 -4.72
C TYR A 15 0.46 9.52 -5.16
N PRO A 16 1.01 10.13 -6.22
CA PRO A 16 2.23 9.65 -6.87
C PRO A 16 3.50 9.71 -6.00
N ARG A 17 3.58 10.63 -5.01
CA ARG A 17 4.75 10.72 -4.11
C ARG A 17 4.74 9.59 -3.09
N ALA A 18 3.59 9.40 -2.43
CA ALA A 18 3.44 8.26 -1.51
C ALA A 18 3.57 6.92 -2.24
N TRP A 19 3.10 6.84 -3.48
CA TRP A 19 3.29 5.65 -4.31
C TRP A 19 4.77 5.40 -4.62
N LYS A 20 5.55 6.44 -4.92
CA LYS A 20 6.98 6.31 -5.17
C LYS A 20 7.72 5.76 -3.94
N ASP A 21 7.41 6.25 -2.75
CA ASP A 21 7.98 5.73 -1.49
C ASP A 21 7.60 4.27 -1.27
N PHE A 22 6.36 3.89 -1.61
CA PHE A 22 5.93 2.49 -1.58
C PHE A 22 6.69 1.62 -2.57
N GLU A 23 6.93 2.09 -3.80
CA GLU A 23 7.71 1.34 -4.80
C GLU A 23 9.14 1.09 -4.32
N ASP A 24 9.78 2.11 -3.73
CA ASP A 24 11.12 2.00 -3.15
C ASP A 24 11.14 1.00 -1.99
N PHE A 25 10.19 1.14 -1.06
CA PHE A 25 10.01 0.20 0.05
C PHE A 25 9.80 -1.24 -0.46
N ASN A 26 8.92 -1.44 -1.44
CA ASN A 26 8.62 -2.76 -1.97
C ASN A 26 9.84 -3.35 -2.68
N GLN A 27 10.63 -2.54 -3.40
CA GLN A 27 11.89 -3.01 -3.98
C GLN A 27 12.87 -3.49 -2.89
N GLU A 28 13.11 -2.67 -1.87
CA GLU A 28 13.99 -3.02 -0.75
C GLU A 28 13.53 -4.29 -0.02
N LEU A 29 12.22 -4.41 0.22
CA LEU A 29 11.61 -5.60 0.82
C LEU A 29 11.92 -6.86 0.01
N ASN A 30 11.79 -6.79 -1.31
CA ASN A 30 12.06 -7.92 -2.20
C ASN A 30 13.55 -8.28 -2.23
N GLU A 31 14.44 -7.29 -2.16
CA GLU A 31 15.88 -7.50 -2.05
C GLU A 31 16.25 -8.21 -0.73
N ILE A 32 15.68 -7.78 0.39
CA ILE A 32 15.94 -8.36 1.73
C ILE A 32 15.53 -9.83 1.79
N TYR A 33 14.34 -10.16 1.29
CA TYR A 33 13.79 -11.51 1.37
C TYR A 33 14.16 -12.39 0.17
N GLY A 34 14.92 -11.86 -0.81
CA GLY A 34 15.36 -12.60 -1.98
C GLY A 34 14.21 -13.03 -2.90
N PHE A 35 13.08 -12.29 -2.88
CA PHE A 35 11.96 -12.58 -3.77
C PHE A 35 12.31 -12.19 -5.20
N LYS A 36 12.26 -13.16 -6.12
CA LYS A 36 12.30 -12.86 -7.55
C LYS A 36 10.94 -12.32 -7.98
N VAL A 37 10.83 -11.00 -8.07
CA VAL A 37 9.61 -10.35 -8.52
C VAL A 37 9.51 -10.46 -10.05
N GLU A 38 8.96 -11.57 -10.52
CA GLU A 38 8.63 -11.75 -11.94
C GLU A 38 7.21 -11.27 -12.25
N THR A 39 6.42 -11.00 -11.21
CA THR A 39 5.01 -10.59 -11.30
C THR A 39 4.81 -9.20 -10.73
N ALA A 40 4.10 -8.33 -11.47
CA ALA A 40 3.73 -6.99 -11.02
C ALA A 40 2.91 -7.06 -9.73
N PHE A 41 3.13 -6.12 -8.80
CA PHE A 41 2.53 -6.15 -7.46
C PHE A 41 0.98 -6.22 -7.50
N GLU A 42 0.39 -5.56 -8.49
CA GLU A 42 -1.06 -5.50 -8.75
C GLU A 42 -1.66 -6.86 -9.10
N ALA A 43 -0.85 -7.82 -9.56
CA ALA A 43 -1.31 -9.14 -9.94
C ALA A 43 -1.40 -10.11 -8.75
N TYR A 44 -0.84 -9.76 -7.59
CA TYR A 44 -0.95 -10.59 -6.39
C TYR A 44 -2.37 -10.58 -5.81
N PRO A 45 -2.78 -11.63 -5.07
CA PRO A 45 -4.01 -11.63 -4.30
C PRO A 45 -4.06 -10.44 -3.32
N PHE A 46 -5.27 -9.94 -3.07
CA PHE A 46 -5.47 -8.77 -2.20
C PHE A 46 -4.92 -9.00 -0.79
N GLU A 47 -4.98 -10.23 -0.26
CA GLU A 47 -4.46 -10.59 1.05
C GLU A 47 -2.94 -10.43 1.13
N TYR A 48 -2.23 -10.74 0.05
CA TYR A 48 -0.80 -10.50 -0.04
C TYR A 48 -0.52 -9.00 -0.09
N GLN A 49 -1.23 -8.28 -0.96
CA GLN A 49 -1.10 -6.82 -1.09
C GLN A 49 -1.34 -6.13 0.25
N LEU A 50 -2.38 -6.53 0.98
CA LEU A 50 -2.72 -6.03 2.30
C LEU A 50 -1.57 -6.23 3.29
N GLY A 51 -0.94 -7.41 3.31
CA GLY A 51 0.21 -7.67 4.18
C GLY A 51 1.39 -6.73 3.91
N VAL A 52 1.67 -6.46 2.63
CA VAL A 52 2.74 -5.54 2.23
C VAL A 52 2.38 -4.09 2.59
N PHE A 53 1.13 -3.65 2.37
CA PHE A 53 0.69 -2.31 2.77
C PHE A 53 0.72 -2.10 4.28
N ILE A 54 0.28 -3.09 5.08
CA ILE A 54 0.38 -3.03 6.54
C ILE A 54 1.83 -2.81 6.96
N ARG A 55 2.77 -3.57 6.38
CA ARG A 55 4.19 -3.40 6.70
C ARG A 55 4.71 -2.02 6.32
N PHE A 56 4.39 -1.56 5.10
CA PHE A 56 4.78 -0.23 4.62
C PHE A 56 4.31 0.89 5.55
N PHE A 57 3.02 0.89 5.91
CA PHE A 57 2.47 1.94 6.79
C PHE A 57 3.02 1.88 8.21
N ILE A 58 3.28 0.67 8.75
CA ILE A 58 3.96 0.51 10.04
C ILE A 58 5.35 1.17 10.01
N ASP A 59 6.12 0.97 8.93
CA ASP A 59 7.46 1.57 8.81
C ASP A 59 7.38 3.11 8.68
N LEU A 60 6.24 3.66 8.24
CA LEU A 60 5.93 5.10 8.25
C LEU A 60 5.31 5.60 9.56
N GLY A 61 5.06 4.74 10.54
CA GLY A 61 4.37 5.09 11.79
C GLY A 61 2.88 5.39 11.62
N MET A 62 2.26 4.86 10.55
CA MET A 62 0.83 4.98 10.24
C MET A 62 0.10 3.69 10.60
N GLU A 63 -1.06 3.80 11.25
CA GLU A 63 -1.85 2.64 11.66
C GLU A 63 -2.98 2.34 10.66
N LEU A 64 -3.03 1.09 10.20
CA LEU A 64 -4.18 0.51 9.52
C LEU A 64 -5.00 -0.27 10.55
N ASP A 65 -6.14 0.25 10.99
CA ASP A 65 -7.04 -0.43 11.93
C ASP A 65 -7.87 -1.53 11.24
N VAL A 66 -7.18 -2.53 10.69
CA VAL A 66 -7.78 -3.66 9.94
C VAL A 66 -8.60 -4.61 10.81
N CYS A 67 -8.44 -4.56 12.13
CA CYS A 67 -9.14 -5.44 13.06
C CYS A 67 -10.53 -4.91 13.46
N ASN A 68 -10.76 -3.60 13.35
CA ASN A 68 -12.02 -2.97 13.75
C ASN A 68 -12.85 -2.46 12.55
N ILE A 69 -12.44 -2.74 11.32
CA ILE A 69 -13.17 -2.38 10.11
C ILE A 69 -13.67 -3.60 9.36
N GLU A 70 -14.79 -3.45 8.65
CA GLU A 70 -15.25 -4.47 7.73
C GLU A 70 -14.22 -4.70 6.62
N PHE A 71 -14.06 -5.95 6.19
CA PHE A 71 -13.07 -6.34 5.18
C PHE A 71 -13.25 -5.54 3.87
N GLU A 72 -14.49 -5.22 3.52
CA GLU A 72 -14.92 -4.38 2.40
C GLU A 72 -14.45 -2.93 2.47
N MET A 73 -14.14 -2.42 3.66
CA MET A 73 -13.68 -1.04 3.87
C MET A 73 -12.16 -0.90 3.83
N ILE A 74 -11.41 -2.00 3.95
CA ILE A 74 -9.93 -1.98 3.94
C ILE A 74 -9.36 -1.23 2.73
N PRO A 75 -9.85 -1.39 1.48
CA PRO A 75 -9.32 -0.64 0.35
C PRO A 75 -9.40 0.88 0.52
N ALA A 76 -10.51 1.38 1.07
CA ALA A 76 -10.68 2.81 1.31
C ALA A 76 -9.70 3.33 2.37
N VAL A 77 -9.46 2.55 3.43
CA VAL A 77 -8.52 2.93 4.49
C VAL A 77 -7.07 2.91 3.97
N ILE A 78 -6.71 1.97 3.08
CA ILE A 78 -5.40 2.00 2.39
C ILE A 78 -5.28 3.29 1.57
N GLU A 79 -6.31 3.65 0.81
CA GLU A 79 -6.32 4.88 0.01
C GLU A 79 -6.17 6.13 0.89
N GLU A 80 -6.88 6.21 2.02
CA GLU A 80 -6.78 7.32 2.97
C GLU A 80 -5.37 7.46 3.55
N ASN A 81 -4.70 6.34 3.84
CA ASN A 81 -3.32 6.35 4.30
C ASN A 81 -2.35 6.84 3.22
N PHE A 82 -2.50 6.40 1.96
CA PHE A 82 -1.73 6.94 0.83
C PHE A 82 -1.95 8.45 0.67
N LYS A 83 -3.19 8.92 0.77
CA LYS A 83 -3.52 10.34 0.72
C LYS A 83 -2.83 11.13 1.83
N GLY A 84 -2.91 10.65 3.06
CA GLY A 84 -2.28 11.28 4.23
C GLY A 84 -0.77 11.39 4.08
N HIS A 85 -0.11 10.30 3.69
CA HIS A 85 1.33 10.28 3.47
C HIS A 85 1.75 11.20 2.31
N ASN A 86 1.01 11.17 1.19
CA ASN A 86 1.31 12.01 0.03
C ASN A 86 1.22 13.50 0.35
N GLN A 87 0.31 13.89 1.25
CA GLN A 87 0.23 15.25 1.78
C GLN A 87 1.41 15.57 2.70
N ALA A 88 1.75 14.66 3.63
CA ALA A 88 2.88 14.84 4.54
C ALA A 88 4.20 15.05 3.78
N VAL A 89 4.53 14.17 2.83
CA VAL A 89 5.75 14.29 2.00
C VAL A 89 5.78 15.60 1.23
N ALA A 90 4.64 16.07 0.73
CA ALA A 90 4.54 17.36 0.03
C ALA A 90 4.88 18.57 0.91
N HIS A 91 4.67 18.48 2.23
CA HIS A 91 4.98 19.56 3.17
C HIS A 91 6.47 19.61 3.54
N TYR A 92 7.21 18.51 3.36
CA TYR A 92 8.63 18.39 3.73
C TYR A 92 9.59 18.36 2.53
N SER A 93 9.06 18.43 1.30
CA SER A 93 9.82 18.50 0.03
C SER A 93 9.87 19.93 -0.51
#